data_AF-A0A167TWN8-F1
#
_entry.id   AF-A0A167TWN8-F1
#
_cell.length_a   1.000
_cell.length_b   1.000
_cell.length_c   1.000
_cell.angle_alpha   90.00
_cell.angle_beta   90.00
_cell.angle_gamma   90.00
#
_symmetry.space_group_name_H-M   'P 1'
#
loop_
_entity.id
_entity.type
_entity.pdbx_description
1 polymer ?
#
loop_
_entity_poly.entity_id
_entity_poly.type
_entity_poly.pdbx_seq_one_letter_code
_entity_poly.pdbx_strand_id
1 'polypeptide(L)'
;MLHSFIAGLFALAVVPLNIMASEAYIDFDNDFVNPSYILGKHLNPFPIGAQATVIEYADFLAAQGPWSVINKTALAPSGNIHDYLSWAPYWWPNCTGVGNTSELTPQQIWVECPYYDRDGLFNPDRLLVNNTGAFEAMSDAVLYNALAWVLTGATKYSANTAHYIDTWFVNNATAQTPNLEYAQMHRGPDGQVGDQTGLLDFHQMAKLVSGVLILIQ
;
A
#
# COMPACT_ATOMS: atom_id res chain seq x y z
N MET A 1 -28.33 -60.66 30.19
CA MET A 1 -28.24 -60.71 28.71
C MET A 1 -27.56 -59.42 28.28
N LEU A 2 -26.23 -59.38 28.18
CA LEU A 2 -25.36 -59.67 27.03
C LEU A 2 -25.31 -58.52 25.98
N HIS A 3 -24.07 -58.23 25.53
CA HIS A 3 -23.58 -57.32 24.46
C HIS A 3 -23.25 -55.88 24.93
N SER A 4 -22.00 -55.43 25.15
CA SER A 4 -20.71 -55.43 24.40
C SER A 4 -20.54 -54.25 23.43
N PHE A 5 -19.29 -53.72 23.37
CA PHE A 5 -18.69 -52.78 22.39
C PHE A 5 -19.00 -51.27 22.60
N ILE A 6 -18.08 -50.29 22.54
CA ILE A 6 -16.74 -50.11 21.94
C ILE A 6 -15.94 -49.09 22.77
N ALA A 7 -14.65 -49.35 23.02
CA ALA A 7 -13.69 -48.36 23.50
C ALA A 7 -13.25 -47.46 22.33
N GLY A 8 -13.69 -46.20 22.32
CA GLY A 8 -13.24 -45.18 21.38
C GLY A 8 -12.01 -44.46 21.91
N LEU A 9 -10.85 -44.75 21.33
CA LEU A 9 -9.61 -43.98 21.52
C LEU A 9 -9.82 -42.59 20.89
N PHE A 10 -10.00 -41.55 21.71
CA PHE A 10 -9.90 -40.17 21.22
C PHE A 10 -8.41 -39.83 21.09
N ALA A 11 -7.87 -39.96 19.87
CA ALA A 11 -6.61 -39.34 19.52
C ALA A 11 -6.85 -37.82 19.42
N LEU A 12 -6.48 -37.08 20.47
CA LEU A 12 -6.31 -35.63 20.39
C LEU A 12 -5.12 -35.37 19.47
N ALA A 13 -5.40 -35.13 18.19
CA ALA A 13 -4.45 -34.50 17.28
C ALA A 13 -4.23 -33.07 17.78
N VAL A 14 -3.15 -32.86 18.54
CA VAL A 14 -2.63 -31.52 18.83
C VAL A 14 -2.03 -31.03 17.51
N VAL A 15 -2.83 -30.32 16.72
CA VAL A 15 -2.31 -29.50 15.63
C VAL A 15 -1.69 -28.28 16.32
N PRO A 16 -0.36 -28.07 16.29
CA PRO A 16 0.20 -26.82 16.76
C PRO A 16 -0.32 -25.73 15.83
N LEU A 17 -1.25 -24.94 16.35
CA LEU A 17 -1.72 -23.72 15.74
C LEU A 17 -0.58 -22.71 15.85
N ASN A 18 0.40 -22.82 14.96
CA ASN A 18 1.35 -21.74 14.72
C ASN A 18 0.60 -20.62 13.99
N ILE A 19 -0.23 -19.89 14.73
CA ILE A 19 -0.57 -18.53 14.35
C ILE A 19 0.72 -17.75 14.60
N MET A 20 1.58 -17.69 13.58
CA MET A 20 2.41 -16.50 13.42
C MET A 20 1.39 -15.37 13.32
N ALA A 21 1.20 -14.65 14.42
CA ALA A 21 0.57 -13.34 14.32
C ALA A 21 1.50 -12.55 13.41
N SER A 22 1.12 -12.39 12.13
CA SER A 22 1.77 -11.36 11.35
C SER A 22 1.46 -10.08 12.10
N GLU A 23 2.47 -9.45 12.70
CA GLU A 23 2.27 -8.10 13.22
C GLU A 23 1.64 -7.29 12.09
N ALA A 24 0.49 -6.68 12.38
CA ALA A 24 -0.21 -5.90 11.39
C ALA A 24 0.66 -4.67 11.10
N TYR A 25 1.36 -4.72 9.97
CA TYR A 25 2.07 -3.57 9.43
C TYR A 25 1.04 -2.51 9.04
N ILE A 26 0.97 -1.43 9.82
CA ILE A 26 0.12 -0.27 9.55
C ILE A 26 0.96 0.97 9.84
N ASP A 27 1.32 1.71 8.80
CA ASP A 27 2.14 2.92 8.90
C ASP A 27 1.54 4.03 8.03
N PHE A 28 0.72 4.88 8.67
CA PHE A 28 0.10 6.04 8.03
C PHE A 28 0.89 7.34 8.24
N ASP A 29 2.03 7.29 8.94
CA ASP A 29 2.71 8.50 9.39
C ASP A 29 3.58 9.10 8.28
N ASN A 30 3.61 10.43 8.17
CA ASN A 30 4.48 11.14 7.24
C ASN A 30 5.86 11.33 7.85
N ASP A 31 6.67 10.30 7.83
CA ASP A 31 7.97 10.34 8.49
C ASP A 31 9.03 10.98 7.61
N PHE A 32 9.53 12.13 8.05
CA PHE A 32 10.81 12.66 7.61
C PHE A 32 11.86 12.40 8.67
N VAL A 33 12.91 11.69 8.28
CA VAL A 33 14.07 11.43 9.11
C VAL A 33 15.26 12.25 8.60
N ASN A 34 15.91 12.98 9.51
CA ASN A 34 17.10 13.77 9.19
C ASN A 34 18.28 12.83 8.81
N PRO A 35 18.79 12.89 7.56
CA PRO A 35 19.83 11.97 7.09
C PRO A 35 21.11 12.05 7.92
N SER A 36 21.55 13.26 8.28
CA SER A 36 22.78 13.46 9.07
C SER A 36 22.66 12.84 10.47
N TYR A 37 21.47 12.86 11.06
CA TYR A 37 21.23 12.26 12.36
C TYR A 37 21.34 10.73 12.30
N ILE A 38 20.75 10.10 11.27
CA ILE A 38 20.79 8.65 11.07
C ILE A 38 22.20 8.18 10.68
N LEU A 39 22.84 8.86 9.74
CA LEU A 39 24.20 8.54 9.29
C LEU A 39 25.26 8.76 10.37
N GLY A 40 25.02 9.69 11.29
CA GLY A 40 25.84 9.88 12.50
C GLY A 40 25.81 8.68 13.45
N LYS A 41 24.94 7.68 13.20
CA LYS A 41 24.76 6.47 14.02
C LYS A 41 24.66 6.83 15.50
N HIS A 42 23.92 7.89 15.82
CA HIS A 42 23.53 8.24 17.17
C HIS A 42 22.44 7.26 17.67
N LEU A 43 22.74 5.96 17.56
CA LEU A 43 21.87 4.83 17.87
C LEU A 43 21.64 4.66 19.38
N ASN A 44 22.25 5.50 20.20
CA ASN A 44 21.93 5.66 21.60
C ASN A 44 21.03 6.91 21.77
N PRO A 45 19.81 6.78 22.34
CA PRO A 45 19.28 5.61 23.04
C PRO A 45 18.24 4.83 22.21
N PHE A 46 18.42 4.63 20.90
CA PHE A 46 17.45 3.81 20.15
C PHE A 46 17.39 2.41 20.76
N PRO A 47 16.25 2.01 21.34
CA PRO A 47 16.14 0.70 21.95
C PRO A 47 16.47 -0.37 20.92
N ILE A 48 17.22 -1.41 21.33
CA ILE A 48 17.56 -2.54 20.46
C ILE A 48 16.30 -3.13 19.80
N GLY A 49 15.16 -3.09 20.49
CA GLY A 49 13.86 -3.48 19.94
C GLY A 49 13.46 -2.66 18.71
N ALA A 50 13.57 -1.33 18.75
CA ALA A 50 13.22 -0.48 17.61
C ALA A 50 14.14 -0.73 16.40
N GLN A 51 15.43 -0.96 16.64
CA GLN A 51 16.36 -1.31 15.56
C GLN A 51 16.02 -2.66 14.93
N ALA A 52 15.63 -3.65 15.74
CA ALA A 52 15.17 -4.94 15.24
C ALA A 52 13.88 -4.82 14.43
N THR A 53 12.90 -4.03 14.88
CA THR A 53 11.65 -3.78 14.15
C THR A 53 11.91 -3.12 12.78
N VAL A 54 12.83 -2.16 12.70
CA VAL A 54 13.20 -1.54 11.41
C VAL A 54 13.71 -2.59 10.42
N ILE A 55 14.55 -3.51 10.89
CA ILE A 55 15.12 -4.58 10.07
C ILE A 55 14.03 -5.58 9.65
N GLU A 56 13.14 -5.94 10.57
CA GLU A 56 12.01 -6.84 10.32
C GLU A 56 11.06 -6.26 9.28
N TYR A 57 10.66 -5.00 9.40
CA TYR A 57 9.80 -4.33 8.41
C TYR A 57 10.49 -4.19 7.06
N ALA A 58 11.80 -3.90 7.03
CA ALA A 58 12.55 -3.86 5.78
C ALA A 58 12.50 -5.21 5.05
N ASP A 59 12.70 -6.32 5.77
CA ASP A 59 12.65 -7.67 5.20
C ASP A 59 11.20 -8.10 4.84
N PHE A 60 10.21 -7.74 5.66
CA PHE A 60 8.79 -8.01 5.41
C PHE A 60 8.28 -7.30 4.15
N LEU A 61 8.59 -6.02 3.98
CA LEU A 61 8.19 -5.23 2.81
C LEU A 61 8.94 -5.69 1.56
N ALA A 62 10.21 -6.08 1.69
CA ALA A 62 10.98 -6.58 0.55
C ALA A 62 10.41 -7.86 -0.08
N ALA A 63 9.66 -8.66 0.68
CA ALA A 63 8.97 -9.84 0.17
C ALA A 63 7.70 -9.54 -0.64
N GLN A 64 7.18 -8.30 -0.59
CA GLN A 64 5.89 -7.92 -1.18
C GLN A 64 6.03 -7.08 -2.45
N GLY A 65 7.16 -6.41 -2.62
CA GLY A 65 7.45 -5.57 -3.77
C GLY A 65 8.03 -6.33 -4.98
N PRO A 66 8.45 -5.60 -6.03
CA PRO A 66 8.35 -4.15 -6.15
C PRO A 66 6.93 -3.71 -6.54
N TRP A 67 6.51 -2.54 -6.05
CA TRP A 67 5.25 -1.91 -6.45
C TRP A 67 5.48 -0.89 -7.56
N SER A 68 4.49 -0.75 -8.42
CA SER A 68 4.44 0.24 -9.49
C SER A 68 3.02 0.75 -9.67
N VAL A 69 2.91 1.99 -10.17
CA VAL A 69 1.65 2.58 -10.63
C VAL A 69 0.90 1.65 -11.59
N ILE A 70 1.60 0.82 -12.37
CA ILE A 70 1.02 -0.04 -13.40
C ILE A 70 0.41 -1.34 -12.85
N ASN A 71 0.61 -1.68 -11.57
CA ASN A 71 0.08 -2.92 -10.99
C ASN A 71 -1.45 -2.91 -10.80
N LYS A 72 -2.08 -1.74 -10.96
CA LYS A 72 -3.54 -1.61 -10.90
C LYS A 72 -4.23 -2.37 -12.03
N THR A 73 -5.48 -2.77 -11.78
CA THR A 73 -6.31 -3.49 -12.75
C THR A 73 -7.20 -2.59 -13.60
N ALA A 74 -7.35 -1.31 -13.21
CA ALA A 74 -8.13 -0.32 -13.95
C ALA A 74 -7.23 0.77 -14.53
N LEU A 75 -7.65 1.34 -15.65
CA LEU A 75 -6.97 2.46 -16.30
C LEU A 75 -7.70 3.76 -16.00
N ALA A 76 -6.95 4.85 -15.98
CA ALA A 76 -7.51 6.19 -15.99
C ALA A 76 -8.22 6.45 -17.33
N PRO A 77 -9.12 7.45 -17.43
CA PRO A 77 -9.76 7.84 -18.68
C PRO A 77 -8.80 8.15 -19.85
N SER A 78 -7.55 8.52 -19.58
CA SER A 78 -6.50 8.66 -20.61
C SER A 78 -6.18 7.36 -21.36
N GLY A 79 -6.49 6.19 -20.78
CA GLY A 79 -6.05 4.89 -21.26
C GLY A 79 -4.57 4.59 -21.01
N ASN A 80 -3.83 5.49 -20.37
CA ASN A 80 -2.41 5.30 -20.06
C ASN A 80 -2.23 4.56 -18.72
N ILE A 81 -1.60 3.39 -18.75
CA ILE A 81 -1.34 2.60 -17.54
C ILE A 81 -0.36 3.26 -16.57
N HIS A 82 0.48 4.19 -17.05
CA HIS A 82 1.45 4.93 -16.25
C HIS A 82 0.84 6.08 -15.45
N ASP A 83 -0.41 6.46 -15.73
CA ASP A 83 -1.07 7.53 -14.98
C ASP A 83 -1.50 7.03 -13.60
N TYR A 84 -1.24 7.83 -12.57
CA TYR A 84 -1.67 7.51 -11.22
C TYR A 84 -3.19 7.54 -11.12
N LEU A 85 -3.78 6.50 -10.55
CA LEU A 85 -5.23 6.40 -10.40
C LEU A 85 -5.60 5.99 -8.98
N SER A 86 -6.44 6.80 -8.35
CA SER A 86 -7.08 6.45 -7.09
C SER A 86 -8.50 7.00 -7.04
N TRP A 87 -9.27 6.42 -6.14
CA TRP A 87 -10.68 6.68 -5.96
C TRP A 87 -10.88 7.58 -4.76
N ALA A 88 -11.68 8.65 -4.92
CA ALA A 88 -12.04 9.47 -3.78
C ALA A 88 -12.66 8.60 -2.68
N PRO A 89 -12.11 8.64 -1.45
CA PRO A 89 -12.36 7.62 -0.45
C PRO A 89 -13.79 7.67 0.11
N TYR A 90 -14.42 8.84 0.16
CA TYR A 90 -15.73 9.05 0.80
C TYR A 90 -16.90 9.13 -0.18
N TRP A 91 -16.67 8.84 -1.46
CA TRP A 91 -17.72 8.90 -2.47
C TRP A 91 -18.39 7.53 -2.65
N TRP A 92 -19.72 7.49 -2.50
CA TRP A 92 -20.53 6.28 -2.58
C TRP A 92 -21.54 6.35 -3.73
N PRO A 93 -21.82 5.22 -4.41
CA PRO A 93 -22.78 5.19 -5.51
C PRO A 93 -24.23 5.29 -5.00
N ASN A 94 -25.08 5.99 -5.74
CA ASN A 94 -26.53 5.91 -5.64
C ASN A 94 -27.12 5.40 -6.96
N CYS A 95 -27.42 4.10 -7.02
CA CYS A 95 -27.95 3.46 -8.21
C CYS A 95 -29.49 3.44 -8.29
N THR A 96 -30.21 4.09 -7.36
CA THR A 96 -31.68 3.99 -7.26
C THR A 96 -32.41 4.47 -8.53
N GLY A 97 -31.82 5.41 -9.27
CA GLY A 97 -32.36 5.93 -10.53
C GLY A 97 -31.83 5.26 -11.80
N VAL A 98 -30.92 4.29 -11.67
CA VAL A 98 -30.39 3.55 -12.82
C VAL A 98 -31.43 2.50 -13.20
N GLY A 99 -31.97 2.59 -14.42
CA GLY A 99 -33.11 1.78 -14.90
C GLY A 99 -32.83 0.28 -15.12
N ASN A 100 -31.88 -0.29 -14.40
CA ASN A 100 -31.49 -1.69 -14.50
C ASN A 100 -32.34 -2.56 -13.56
N THR A 101 -32.82 -3.70 -14.08
CA THR A 101 -33.65 -4.67 -13.35
C THR A 101 -32.84 -5.84 -12.76
N SER A 102 -31.50 -5.77 -12.86
CA SER A 102 -30.56 -6.80 -12.40
C SER A 102 -29.42 -6.15 -11.61
N GLU A 103 -28.71 -6.95 -10.81
CA GLU A 103 -27.54 -6.48 -10.06
C GLU A 103 -26.47 -5.94 -11.01
N LEU A 104 -25.99 -4.73 -10.73
CA LEU A 104 -24.98 -4.06 -11.55
C LEU A 104 -23.59 -4.61 -11.24
N THR A 105 -22.78 -4.80 -12.27
CA THR A 105 -21.34 -5.06 -12.08
C THR A 105 -20.63 -3.82 -11.51
N PRO A 106 -19.47 -3.96 -10.83
CA PRO A 106 -18.72 -2.80 -10.34
C PRO A 106 -18.45 -1.75 -11.43
N GLN A 107 -18.08 -2.20 -12.63
CA GLN A 107 -17.84 -1.30 -13.77
C GLN A 107 -19.09 -0.54 -14.17
N GLN A 108 -20.26 -1.17 -14.16
CA GLN A 108 -21.52 -0.48 -14.42
C GLN A 108 -21.84 0.52 -13.31
N ILE A 109 -21.61 0.16 -12.05
CA ILE A 109 -21.80 1.09 -10.93
C ILE A 109 -20.91 2.33 -11.10
N TRP A 110 -19.64 2.13 -11.47
CA TRP A 110 -18.64 3.21 -11.62
C TRP A 110 -18.95 4.16 -12.76
N VAL A 111 -19.75 3.74 -13.75
CA VAL A 111 -20.07 4.53 -14.95
C VAL A 111 -21.51 5.04 -14.93
N GLU A 112 -22.46 4.26 -14.43
CA GLU A 112 -23.90 4.55 -14.53
C GLU A 112 -24.46 5.22 -13.28
N CYS A 113 -23.93 4.93 -12.09
CA CYS A 113 -24.50 5.44 -10.85
C CYS A 113 -23.87 6.79 -10.48
N PRO A 114 -24.67 7.83 -10.20
CA PRO A 114 -24.16 9.05 -9.57
C PRO A 114 -23.54 8.75 -8.21
N TYR A 115 -22.38 9.33 -7.93
CA TYR A 115 -21.74 9.22 -6.62
C TYR A 115 -22.03 10.47 -5.78
N TYR A 116 -22.00 10.31 -4.45
CA TYR A 116 -22.16 11.40 -3.50
C TYR A 116 -21.22 11.21 -2.31
N ASP A 117 -20.84 12.33 -1.70
CA ASP A 117 -19.98 12.35 -0.53
C ASP A 117 -20.69 11.84 0.73
N ARG A 118 -19.99 10.96 1.47
CA ARG A 118 -20.35 10.48 2.80
C ARG A 118 -19.11 10.60 3.68
N ASP A 119 -18.86 11.82 4.14
CA ASP A 119 -17.68 12.17 4.93
C ASP A 119 -17.38 11.16 6.05
N GLY A 120 -16.09 10.80 6.16
CA GLY A 120 -15.58 9.82 7.12
C GLY A 120 -15.95 8.36 6.84
N LEU A 121 -16.78 8.06 5.84
CA LEU A 121 -17.16 6.69 5.49
C LEU A 121 -16.40 6.22 4.25
N PHE A 122 -15.35 5.41 4.46
CA PHE A 122 -14.58 4.84 3.37
C PHE A 122 -15.41 3.88 2.51
N ASN A 123 -15.55 4.21 1.23
CA ASN A 123 -16.03 3.27 0.23
C ASN A 123 -14.94 2.22 -0.04
N PRO A 124 -15.17 0.92 0.24
CA PRO A 124 -14.16 -0.13 0.06
C PRO A 124 -13.65 -0.27 -1.38
N ASP A 125 -14.40 0.20 -2.37
CA ASP A 125 -13.99 0.20 -3.79
C ASP A 125 -12.65 0.90 -4.01
N ARG A 126 -12.23 1.82 -3.11
CA ARG A 126 -10.91 2.46 -3.19
C ARG A 126 -9.75 1.48 -3.25
N LEU A 127 -9.94 0.26 -2.76
CA LEU A 127 -8.93 -0.81 -2.75
C LEU A 127 -8.85 -1.59 -4.07
N LEU A 128 -9.74 -1.33 -5.03
CA LEU A 128 -9.78 -2.09 -6.29
C LEU A 128 -8.73 -1.63 -7.31
N VAL A 129 -8.35 -0.35 -7.28
CA VAL A 129 -7.24 0.22 -8.08
C VAL A 129 -5.97 0.35 -7.24
N ASN A 130 -6.14 0.86 -6.02
CA ASN A 130 -5.16 0.90 -4.93
C ASN A 130 -3.74 1.37 -5.28
N ASN A 131 -3.56 2.32 -6.19
CA ASN A 131 -2.25 3.00 -6.30
C ASN A 131 -1.90 3.74 -5.00
N THR A 132 -2.87 4.16 -4.19
CA THR A 132 -2.64 4.73 -2.85
C THR A 132 -1.90 3.75 -1.94
N GLY A 133 -2.41 2.53 -1.79
CA GLY A 133 -1.73 1.51 -0.97
C GLY A 133 -0.41 1.04 -1.57
N ALA A 134 -0.30 0.98 -2.89
CA ALA A 134 0.98 0.65 -3.55
C ALA A 134 2.05 1.74 -3.34
N PHE A 135 1.65 3.02 -3.37
CA PHE A 135 2.54 4.15 -3.13
C PHE A 135 2.99 4.22 -1.67
N GLU A 136 2.06 3.98 -0.73
CA GLU A 136 2.32 3.85 0.70
C GLU A 136 3.34 2.74 0.97
N ALA A 137 3.05 1.51 0.56
CA ALA A 137 3.95 0.37 0.78
C ALA A 137 5.33 0.55 0.15
N MET A 138 5.41 1.17 -1.04
CA MET A 138 6.67 1.51 -1.70
C MET A 138 7.46 2.57 -0.92
N SER A 139 6.79 3.61 -0.44
CA SER A 139 7.42 4.69 0.34
C SER A 139 8.00 4.18 1.65
N ASP A 140 7.26 3.29 2.31
CA ASP A 140 7.68 2.60 3.50
C ASP A 140 8.88 1.69 3.24
N ALA A 141 8.80 0.88 2.18
CA ALA A 141 9.87 -0.02 1.83
C ALA A 141 11.18 0.73 1.56
N VAL A 142 11.10 1.89 0.90
CA VAL A 142 12.24 2.80 0.69
C VAL A 142 12.83 3.26 2.01
N LEU A 143 12.00 3.76 2.94
CA LEU A 143 12.47 4.27 4.23
C LEU A 143 13.09 3.16 5.09
N TYR A 144 12.35 2.07 5.33
CA TYR A 144 12.81 0.99 6.21
C TYR A 144 14.07 0.30 5.65
N ASN A 145 14.17 0.09 4.34
CA ASN A 145 15.39 -0.45 3.75
C ASN A 145 16.56 0.55 3.85
N ALA A 146 16.34 1.86 3.67
CA ALA A 146 17.42 2.84 3.84
C ALA A 146 17.92 2.87 5.30
N LEU A 147 17.01 2.82 6.27
CA LEU A 147 17.36 2.76 7.69
C LEU A 147 18.07 1.44 8.05
N ALA A 148 17.56 0.30 7.59
CA ALA A 148 18.17 -1.01 7.81
C ALA A 148 19.57 -1.10 7.21
N TRP A 149 19.81 -0.46 6.05
CA TRP A 149 21.15 -0.34 5.49
C TRP A 149 22.10 0.42 6.43
N VAL A 150 21.68 1.54 7.02
CA VAL A 150 22.53 2.29 7.97
C VAL A 150 22.83 1.47 9.23
N LEU A 151 21.82 0.76 9.75
CA LEU A 151 21.94 -0.06 10.95
C LEU A 151 22.87 -1.25 10.75
N THR A 152 22.73 -1.97 9.64
CA THR A 152 23.38 -3.26 9.41
C THR A 152 24.62 -3.19 8.51
N GLY A 153 24.69 -2.19 7.64
CA GLY A 153 25.66 -2.10 6.54
C GLY A 153 25.41 -3.09 5.39
N ALA A 154 24.34 -3.88 5.42
CA ALA A 154 24.09 -4.91 4.42
C ALA A 154 23.60 -4.30 3.09
N THR A 155 24.30 -4.59 2.00
CA THR A 155 24.04 -4.03 0.67
C THR A 155 22.69 -4.42 0.07
N LYS A 156 22.07 -5.52 0.54
CA LYS A 156 20.72 -5.91 0.11
C LYS A 156 19.70 -4.79 0.34
N TYR A 157 19.81 -4.08 1.46
CA TYR A 157 18.84 -3.06 1.83
C TYR A 157 19.00 -1.80 0.96
N SER A 158 20.22 -1.30 0.74
CA SER A 158 20.42 -0.16 -0.17
C SER A 158 20.07 -0.50 -1.62
N ALA A 159 20.34 -1.74 -2.07
CA ALA A 159 19.93 -2.23 -3.39
C ALA A 159 18.40 -2.27 -3.54
N ASN A 160 17.68 -2.75 -2.53
CA ASN A 160 16.22 -2.73 -2.50
C ASN A 160 15.67 -1.31 -2.58
N THR A 161 16.18 -0.39 -1.76
CA THR A 161 15.77 1.02 -1.80
C THR A 161 15.93 1.62 -3.20
N ALA A 162 17.10 1.43 -3.83
CA ALA A 162 17.34 1.91 -5.19
C ALA A 162 16.39 1.26 -6.21
N HIS A 163 16.11 -0.04 -6.06
CA HIS A 163 15.20 -0.77 -6.94
C HIS A 163 13.76 -0.27 -6.87
N TYR A 164 13.24 0.08 -5.69
CA TYR A 164 11.89 0.61 -5.54
C TYR A 164 11.75 2.01 -6.15
N ILE A 165 12.74 2.88 -5.93
CA ILE A 165 12.78 4.23 -6.54
C ILE A 165 12.85 4.11 -8.06
N ASP A 166 13.72 3.24 -8.58
CA ASP A 166 13.83 3.00 -10.02
C ASP A 166 12.49 2.53 -10.60
N THR A 167 11.87 1.54 -9.96
CA THR A 167 10.61 0.96 -10.43
C THR A 167 9.48 1.99 -10.49
N TRP A 168 9.31 2.83 -9.47
CA TRP A 168 8.19 3.77 -9.44
C TRP A 168 8.43 5.04 -10.25
N PHE A 169 9.67 5.55 -10.34
CA PHE A 169 9.94 6.90 -10.86
C PHE A 169 10.83 6.97 -12.09
N VAL A 170 11.65 5.95 -12.39
CA VAL A 170 12.74 6.07 -13.39
C VAL A 170 12.59 5.09 -14.54
N ASN A 171 12.31 3.82 -14.24
CA ASN A 171 12.24 2.77 -15.23
C ASN A 171 11.04 2.99 -16.15
N ASN A 172 11.30 3.32 -17.42
CA ASN A 172 10.25 3.67 -18.38
C ASN A 172 9.19 2.57 -18.57
N ALA A 173 9.48 1.31 -18.25
CA ALA A 173 8.50 0.22 -18.31
C ALA A 173 7.48 0.24 -17.16
N THR A 174 7.79 0.91 -16.05
CA THR A 174 7.00 0.86 -14.80
C THR A 174 6.75 2.22 -14.15
N ALA A 175 7.46 3.28 -14.59
CA ALA A 175 7.46 4.57 -13.93
C ALA A 175 6.12 5.29 -14.07
N GLN A 176 5.78 6.07 -13.06
CA GLN A 176 4.59 6.92 -13.08
C GLN A 176 4.79 8.17 -13.94
N THR A 177 3.76 8.54 -14.71
CA THR A 177 3.66 9.87 -15.32
C THR A 177 3.67 10.95 -14.21
N PRO A 178 4.55 11.96 -14.21
CA PRO A 178 4.78 12.86 -13.07
C PRO A 178 3.66 13.92 -12.89
N ASN A 179 2.42 13.46 -12.70
CA ASN A 179 1.24 14.22 -12.36
C ASN A 179 0.28 13.36 -11.53
N LEU A 180 -0.78 13.99 -11.02
CA LEU A 180 -1.86 13.36 -10.25
C LEU A 180 -3.22 13.70 -10.85
N GLU A 181 -3.30 13.82 -12.17
CA GLU A 181 -4.51 14.26 -12.88
C GLU A 181 -5.73 13.39 -12.57
N TYR A 182 -5.53 12.11 -12.21
CA TYR A 182 -6.59 11.15 -11.90
C TYR A 182 -6.54 10.63 -10.45
N ALA A 183 -5.87 11.35 -9.56
CA ALA A 183 -5.87 11.03 -8.13
C ALA A 183 -7.20 11.45 -7.49
N GLN A 184 -7.72 10.61 -6.58
CA GLN A 184 -9.02 10.75 -5.94
C GLN A 184 -10.15 11.10 -6.91
N MET A 185 -10.19 10.41 -8.05
CA MET A 185 -11.24 10.59 -9.04
C MET A 185 -12.61 10.22 -8.45
N HIS A 186 -13.58 11.10 -8.66
CA HIS A 186 -14.99 10.82 -8.40
C HIS A 186 -15.48 9.84 -9.45
N ARG A 187 -16.08 8.73 -9.01
CA ARG A 187 -16.74 7.76 -9.89
C ARG A 187 -18.11 8.28 -10.32
N GLY A 188 -18.68 7.66 -11.34
CA GLY A 188 -20.00 7.97 -11.90
C GLY A 188 -19.93 8.60 -13.29
N PRO A 189 -21.10 8.90 -13.89
CA PRO A 189 -21.20 9.35 -15.28
C PRO A 189 -20.36 10.59 -15.62
N ASP A 190 -20.23 11.51 -14.66
CA ASP A 190 -19.55 12.80 -14.85
C ASP A 190 -18.06 12.76 -14.42
N GLY A 191 -17.59 11.62 -13.89
CA GLY A 191 -16.23 11.44 -13.38
C GLY A 191 -15.20 11.22 -14.48
N GLN A 192 -14.43 12.25 -14.83
CA GLN A 192 -13.42 12.18 -15.91
C GLN A 192 -11.99 12.52 -15.46
N VAL A 193 -11.84 13.27 -14.36
CA VAL A 193 -10.55 13.67 -13.79
C VAL A 193 -10.59 13.55 -12.27
N GLY A 194 -9.40 13.58 -11.67
CA GLY A 194 -9.17 13.59 -10.24
C GLY A 194 -9.66 14.85 -9.55
N ASP A 195 -9.53 14.86 -8.22
CA ASP A 195 -9.78 16.02 -7.37
C ASP A 195 -8.44 16.60 -6.87
N GLN A 196 -8.42 17.89 -6.54
CA GLN A 196 -7.27 18.55 -5.92
C GLN A 196 -6.84 17.87 -4.60
N THR A 197 -7.76 17.23 -3.88
CA THR A 197 -7.45 16.46 -2.67
C THR A 197 -6.61 15.22 -2.96
N GLY A 198 -6.50 14.79 -4.23
CA GLY A 198 -5.64 13.71 -4.68
C GLY A 198 -4.16 13.90 -4.35
N LEU A 199 -3.71 15.14 -4.09
CA LEU A 199 -2.37 15.39 -3.56
C LEU A 199 -2.11 14.70 -2.21
N LEU A 200 -3.16 14.47 -1.41
CA LEU A 200 -3.04 13.80 -0.11
C LEU A 200 -2.61 12.34 -0.25
N ASP A 201 -2.86 11.69 -1.39
CA ASP A 201 -2.38 10.33 -1.63
C ASP A 201 -0.84 10.25 -1.62
N PHE A 202 -0.17 11.38 -1.85
CA PHE A 202 1.29 11.51 -1.93
C PHE A 202 1.93 12.00 -0.63
N HIS A 203 1.18 12.06 0.47
CA HIS A 203 1.69 12.50 1.77
C HIS A 203 2.99 11.77 2.19
N GLN A 204 3.08 10.47 1.91
CA GLN A 204 4.22 9.59 2.20
C GLN A 204 5.52 9.94 1.42
N MET A 205 5.49 10.91 0.51
CA MET A 205 6.67 11.39 -0.21
C MET A 205 7.81 11.85 0.73
N ALA A 206 7.48 12.29 1.95
CA ALA A 206 8.48 12.62 2.98
C ALA A 206 9.45 11.45 3.27
N LYS A 207 8.92 10.23 3.34
CA LYS A 207 9.70 9.00 3.57
C LYS A 207 10.68 8.73 2.44
N LEU A 208 10.23 8.94 1.20
CA LEU A 208 11.06 8.77 0.00
C LEU A 208 12.25 9.72 0.00
N VAL A 209 12.02 10.99 0.31
CA VAL A 209 13.08 12.00 0.38
C VAL A 209 14.12 11.60 1.42
N SER A 210 13.71 11.14 2.61
CA SER A 210 14.65 10.62 3.61
C SER A 210 15.44 9.42 3.12
N GLY A 211 14.80 8.42 2.50
CA GLY A 211 15.47 7.24 1.96
C GLY A 211 16.52 7.60 0.90
N VAL A 212 16.17 8.48 -0.05
CA VAL A 212 17.10 8.98 -1.08
C VAL A 212 18.27 9.71 -0.43
N LEU A 213 17.99 10.67 0.45
CA LEU A 213 19.04 11.48 1.07
C LEU A 213 19.99 10.66 1.95
N ILE A 214 19.55 9.53 2.52
CA ILE A 214 20.42 8.61 3.26
C ILE A 214 21.44 7.92 2.32
N LEU A 215 21.04 7.59 1.10
CA LEU A 215 21.86 6.81 0.17
C LEU A 215 22.89 7.63 -0.63
N ILE A 216 22.68 8.94 -0.78
CA ILE A 216 23.52 9.80 -1.64
C ILE A 216 24.64 10.55 -0.90
N GLN A 217 24.80 10.32 0.40
CA GLN A 217 25.84 10.93 1.24
C GLN A 217 27.10 10.06 1.25
#